data_AF-A0A1G9ZHB9-F1
#
_entry.id   AF-A0A1G9ZHB9-F1
#
_cell.length_a   1.000
_cell.length_b   1.000
_cell.length_c   1.000
_cell.angle_alpha   90.00
_cell.angle_beta   90.00
_cell.angle_gamma   90.00
#
_symmetry.space_group_name_H-M   'P 1'
#
loop_
_entity.id
_entity.type
_entity.pdbx_description
1 polymer ?
#
loop_
_entity_poly.entity_id
_entity_poly.type
_entity_poly.pdbx_seq_one_letter_code
_entity_poly.pdbx_strand_id
1 'polypeptide(L)' 'MSKKKMLFEVQENESIDACLERMKKQGYIPVRRTEKPIFMEVINGKETTYEPVGKQIVFEAVSTE' A
#
# COMPACT_ATOMS: atom_id res chain seq x y z
N MET A 1 24.87 10.21 3.56
CA MET A 1 23.65 10.21 4.38
C MET A 1 22.56 9.50 3.59
N SER A 2 22.11 8.33 4.02
CA SER A 2 21.04 7.61 3.32
C SER A 2 19.73 8.39 3.50
N LYS A 3 19.07 8.77 2.40
CA LYS A 3 17.73 9.38 2.46
C LYS A 3 16.81 8.45 3.23
N LYS A 4 16.10 8.96 4.24
CA LYS A 4 15.14 8.17 5.02
C LYS A 4 14.06 7.64 4.08
N LYS A 5 13.83 6.33 4.11
CA LYS A 5 12.76 5.68 3.34
C LYS A 5 11.57 5.43 4.24
N MET A 6 10.37 5.61 3.71
CA MET A 6 9.13 5.28 4.39
C MET A 6 8.13 4.64 3.42
N LEU A 7 7.32 3.73 3.95
CA LEU A 7 6.25 3.08 3.20
C LEU A 7 4.91 3.74 3.54
N PHE A 8 4.10 3.98 2.53
CA PHE A 8 2.78 4.58 2.63
C PHE A 8 1.77 3.68 1.96
N GLU A 9 0.92 3.06 2.77
CA GLU A 9 -0.20 2.29 2.28
C GLU A 9 -1.41 3.19 2.02
N VAL A 10 -2.03 3.01 0.86
CA VAL A 10 -3.33 3.61 0.53
C VAL A 10 -4.39 2.94 1.40
N GLN A 11 -5.03 3.72 2.27
CA GLN A 11 -6.06 3.19 3.17
C GLN A 11 -7.36 2.86 2.42
N GLU A 12 -8.21 1.99 2.96
CA GLU A 12 -9.45 1.53 2.29
C GLU A 12 -10.40 2.66 1.89
N ASN A 13 -10.42 3.76 2.64
CA ASN A 13 -11.24 4.95 2.37
C ASN A 13 -10.43 6.13 1.80
N GLU A 14 -9.21 5.89 1.31
CA GLU A 14 -8.29 6.89 0.81
C GLU A 14 -8.11 6.71 -0.71
N SER A 15 -8.18 7.79 -1.48
CA SER A 15 -7.80 7.75 -2.90
C SER A 15 -6.27 7.75 -3.03
N ILE A 16 -5.77 7.29 -4.18
CA ILE A 16 -4.33 7.36 -4.48
C ILE A 16 -3.82 8.79 -4.33
N ASP A 17 -4.54 9.78 -4.86
CA ASP A 17 -4.17 11.19 -4.76
C ASP A 17 -4.11 11.69 -3.31
N ALA A 18 -5.06 11.28 -2.46
CA ALA A 18 -5.04 11.63 -1.04
C ALA A 18 -3.83 11.05 -0.32
N CYS A 19 -3.45 9.81 -0.65
CA CYS A 19 -2.23 9.18 -0.13
C CYS A 19 -0.98 9.96 -0.57
N LEU A 20 -0.88 10.34 -1.85
CA LEU A 20 0.25 11.13 -2.36
C LEU A 20 0.35 12.51 -1.69
N GLU A 21 -0.78 13.19 -1.47
CA GLU A 21 -0.82 14.46 -0.74
C GLU A 21 -0.39 14.29 0.72
N ARG A 22 -0.77 13.17 1.38
CA ARG A 22 -0.31 12.83 2.73
C ARG A 22 1.19 12.58 2.80
N MET A 23 1.78 11.97 1.78
CA MET A 23 3.23 11.80 1.66
C MET A 23 3.93 13.16 1.54
N LYS A 24 3.43 14.02 0.66
CA LYS A 24 3.95 15.36 0.42
C LYS A 24 3.90 16.23 1.68
N LYS A 25 2.77 16.23 2.41
CA LYS A 25 2.61 16.93 3.69
C LYS A 25 3.61 16.48 4.76
N GLN A 26 4.07 15.24 4.69
CA GLN A 26 5.09 14.68 5.58
C GLN A 26 6.52 14.87 5.08
N GLY A 27 6.74 15.54 3.94
CA GLY A 27 8.08 15.76 3.39
C GLY A 27 8.66 14.53 2.69
N TYR A 28 7.81 13.69 2.09
CA TYR A 28 8.25 12.51 1.34
C TYR A 28 7.85 12.58 -0.14
N ILE A 29 8.73 12.09 -1.01
CA ILE A 29 8.47 11.93 -2.45
C ILE A 29 8.37 10.43 -2.77
N PRO A 30 7.29 9.98 -3.44
CA PRO A 30 7.15 8.59 -3.88
C PRO A 30 8.24 8.23 -4.89
N VAL A 31 8.89 7.09 -4.70
CA VAL A 31 9.91 6.53 -5.61
C VAL A 31 9.51 5.19 -6.21
N ARG A 32 8.55 4.48 -5.61
CA ARG A 32 8.04 3.20 -6.10
C ARG A 32 6.60 2.99 -5.68
N ARG A 33 5.78 2.40 -6.56
CA ARG A 33 4.46 1.85 -6.24
C ARG A 33 4.51 0.33 -6.31
N THR A 34 3.98 -0.34 -5.31
CA THR A 34 3.81 -1.79 -5.26
C THR A 34 2.34 -2.11 -5.03
N GLU A 35 1.78 -2.96 -5.88
CA GLU A 35 0.40 -3.43 -5.76
C GLU A 35 0.44 -4.93 -5.46
N LYS A 36 -0.15 -5.35 -4.35
CA LYS A 36 -0.19 -6.75 -3.93
C LYS A 36 -1.64 -7.25 -3.92
N PRO A 37 -1.97 -8.38 -4.56
CA PRO A 37 -3.29 -8.98 -4.41
C PRO A 37 -3.53 -9.40 -2.97
N ILE A 38 -4.74 -9.18 -2.47
CA ILE A 38 -5.22 -9.67 -1.18
C ILE A 38 -6.09 -10.88 -1.46
N PHE A 39 -5.73 -12.02 -0.86
CA PHE A 39 -6.50 -13.24 -0.92
C PHE A 39 -7.18 -13.49 0.43
N MET A 40 -8.40 -13.99 0.38
CA MET A 40 -9.15 -14.42 1.56
C MET A 40 -9.24 -15.93 1.58
N GLU A 41 -9.02 -16.52 2.75
CA GLU A 41 -9.25 -17.93 2.98
C GLU A 41 -10.76 -18.19 3.08
N VAL A 42 -11.28 -19.06 2.22
CA VAL A 42 -12.68 -19.47 2.20
C VAL A 42 -12.77 -20.95 2.50
N ILE A 43 -13.46 -21.29 3.59
CA ILE A 43 -13.65 -22.67 4.05
C ILE A 43 -15.04 -23.15 3.62
N ASN A 44 -15.08 -24.05 2.64
CA ASN A 44 -16.31 -24.70 2.18
C ASN A 44 -16.30 -26.18 2.62
N GLY A 45 -16.82 -26.41 3.82
CA GLY A 45 -16.86 -27.75 4.42
C GLY A 45 -15.47 -28.26 4.80
N LYS A 46 -14.90 -29.17 3.99
CA LYS A 46 -13.54 -29.72 4.19
C LYS A 46 -12.49 -29.12 3.25
N GLU A 47 -12.90 -28.26 2.32
CA GLU A 47 -12.02 -27.66 1.34
C GLU A 47 -11.71 -26.21 1.71
N THR A 48 -10.41 -25.88 1.71
CA THR A 48 -9.92 -24.51 1.88
C THR A 48 -9.49 -23.98 0.53
N THR A 49 -10.11 -22.88 0.10
CA THR A 49 -9.78 -22.18 -1.14
C THR A 49 -9.31 -20.76 -0.84
N TYR A 50 -8.52 -20.17 -1.75
CA TYR A 50 -8.03 -18.79 -1.61
C TYR A 50 -8.58 -17.96 -2.76
N GLU A 51 -9.51 -17.06 -2.44
CA GLU A 51 -10.15 -16.21 -3.43
C GLU A 51 -9.54 -14.81 -3.42
N PRO A 52 -9.26 -14.20 -4.59
CA PRO A 52 -8.77 -12.83 -4.66
C PRO A 52 -9.90 -11.86 -4.29
N VAL A 53 -9.76 -11.15 -3.17
CA VAL A 53 -10.79 -10.24 -2.65
C VAL A 53 -10.46 -8.76 -2.87
N GLY A 54 -9.22 -8.45 -3.23
CA GLY A 54 -8.82 -7.07 -3.44
C GLY A 54 -7.34 -6.90 -3.70
N LYS A 55 -6.85 -5.69 -3.48
CA LYS A 55 -5.45 -5.33 -3.67
C LYS A 55 -5.01 -4.28 -2.66
N GLN A 56 -3.80 -4.46 -2.15
CA GLN A 56 -3.11 -3.51 -1.30
C GLN A 56 -2.18 -2.65 -2.16
N ILE A 57 -2.25 -1.33 -2.04
CA ILE A 57 -1.36 -0.41 -2.75
C ILE A 57 -0.41 0.24 -1.74
N VAL A 58 0.89 0.06 -1.94
CA VAL A 58 1.94 0.60 -1.07
C VAL A 58 2.92 1.43 -1.91
N PHE A 59 3.14 2.66 -1.50
CA PHE A 59 4.17 3.54 -2.03
C PHE A 59 5.41 3.51 -1.16
N GLU A 60 6.59 3.30 -1.76
CA GLU A 60 7.86 3.61 -1.13
C GLU A 60 8.20 5.06 -1.42
N ALA A 61 8.66 5.77 -0.41
CA ALA A 61 8.96 7.19 -0.47
C ALA A 61 10.31 7.50 0.17
N VAL A 62 10.96 8.54 -0.32
CA VAL A 62 12.19 9.08 0.26
C VAL A 62 11.94 10.45 0.86
N SER A 63 12.56 10.74 2.00
CA SER A 63 12.52 12.06 2.61
C SER A 63 13.13 13.11 1.68
N THR A 64 12.52 14.29 1.66
CA THR A 64 13.01 15.47 0.94
C THR A 64 14.04 16.27 1.74
N GLU A 65 14.22 15.96 3.02
CA GLU A 65 15.25 16.54 3.89
C GLU A 65 16.66 16.00 3.61
#